data_AF-A0A3D1P7Y7-F1
#
_entry.id   AF-A0A3D1P7Y7-F1
#
_cell.length_a   1.000
_cell.length_b   1.000
_cell.length_c   1.000
_cell.angle_alpha   90.00
_cell.angle_beta   90.00
_cell.angle_gamma   90.00
#
_symmetry.space_group_name_H-M   'P 1'
#
loop_
_entity.id
_entity.type
_entity.pdbx_description
1 polymer ?
#
loop_
_entity_poly.entity_id
_entity_poly.type
_entity_poly.pdbx_seq_one_letter_code
_entity_poly.pdbx_strand_id
1 'polypeptide(L)'
;ASVFMGDTGSLALGGALAGVALQTNTLWVLFILSGIFFIESLSVIAQVSYYKATKGADGVGKRLFKMAPIHHHLELSGWSELQVVAVFYAINGMLVLLCWAIDSI
;
A
#
# COMPACT_ATOMS: atom_id res chain seq x y z
N ALA A 1 -8.48 -17.05 -4.07
CA ALA A 1 -7.91 -17.53 -2.79
C ALA A 1 -8.83 -18.59 -2.17
N SER A 2 -8.30 -19.57 -1.43
CA SER A 2 -9.09 -20.58 -0.69
C SER A 2 -9.42 -20.17 0.75
N VAL A 3 -8.60 -19.31 1.35
CA VAL A 3 -8.79 -18.71 2.67
C VAL A 3 -8.40 -17.24 2.60
N PHE A 4 -9.20 -16.36 3.21
CA PHE A 4 -8.94 -14.93 3.29
C PHE A 4 -8.30 -14.57 4.62
N MET A 5 -7.36 -13.63 4.60
CA MET A 5 -6.59 -13.20 5.77
C MET A 5 -7.45 -12.47 6.81
N GLY A 6 -8.44 -11.69 6.33
CA GLY A 6 -9.33 -10.88 7.17
C GLY A 6 -8.62 -9.78 7.95
N ASP A 7 -9.40 -9.08 8.77
CA ASP A 7 -8.89 -7.99 9.62
C ASP A 7 -7.97 -8.51 10.72
N THR A 8 -8.25 -9.71 11.26
CA THR A 8 -7.41 -10.35 12.27
C THR A 8 -5.99 -10.57 11.77
N GLY A 9 -5.81 -11.10 10.56
CA GLY A 9 -4.47 -11.33 10.00
C GLY A 9 -3.77 -10.03 9.58
N SER A 10 -4.48 -9.12 8.92
CA SER A 10 -3.90 -7.85 8.44
C SER A 10 -3.45 -6.92 9.54
N LEU A 11 -4.28 -6.72 10.57
CA LEU A 11 -3.92 -5.87 11.69
C LEU A 11 -2.85 -6.51 12.56
N ALA A 12 -2.89 -7.83 12.78
CA ALA A 12 -1.86 -8.53 13.54
C ALA A 12 -0.48 -8.45 12.86
N LEU A 13 -0.40 -8.69 11.54
CA LEU A 13 0.87 -8.61 10.79
C LEU A 13 1.43 -7.19 10.77
N GLY A 14 0.58 -6.17 10.53
CA GLY A 14 1.00 -4.78 10.57
C GLY A 14 1.51 -4.35 11.95
N GLY A 15 0.79 -4.72 13.01
CA GLY A 15 1.19 -4.45 14.40
C GLY A 15 2.49 -5.16 14.80
N ALA A 16 2.67 -6.42 14.39
CA ALA A 16 3.88 -7.17 14.66
C ALA A 16 5.11 -6.55 13.98
N LEU A 17 5.00 -6.16 12.70
CA LEU A 17 6.07 -5.48 11.96
C LEU A 17 6.47 -4.15 12.62
N ALA A 18 5.47 -3.34 13.01
CA ALA A 18 5.71 -2.09 13.72
C ALA A 18 6.37 -2.33 15.10
N GLY A 19 5.91 -3.34 15.84
CA GLY A 19 6.47 -3.71 17.14
C GLY A 19 7.94 -4.11 17.06
N VAL A 20 8.29 -4.96 16.09
CA VAL A 20 9.69 -5.37 15.87
C VAL A 20 10.55 -4.15 15.53
N ALA A 21 10.12 -3.31 14.59
CA ALA A 21 10.88 -2.13 14.18
C ALA A 21 11.10 -1.11 15.32
N LEU A 22 10.11 -0.94 16.20
CA LEU A 22 10.25 -0.12 17.41
C LEU A 22 11.25 -0.74 18.39
N GLN A 23 11.18 -2.05 18.61
CA GLN A 23 12.08 -2.74 19.53
C GLN A 23 13.54 -2.69 19.05
N THR A 24 13.78 -2.81 17.75
CA THR A 24 15.12 -2.74 17.15
C THR A 24 15.57 -1.30 16.84
N ASN A 25 14.72 -0.29 17.08
CA ASN A 25 14.95 1.10 16.67
C ASN A 25 15.24 1.27 15.15
N THR A 26 14.74 0.36 14.31
CA THR A 26 14.93 0.37 12.85
C THR A 26 13.71 0.94 12.12
N LEU A 27 13.19 2.07 12.59
CA LEU A 27 11.99 2.70 12.01
C LEU A 27 12.18 3.10 10.53
N TRP A 28 13.40 3.50 10.15
CA TRP A 28 13.73 3.82 8.76
C TRP A 28 13.63 2.60 7.83
N VAL A 29 14.05 1.42 8.32
CA VAL A 29 13.91 0.14 7.61
C VAL A 29 12.43 -0.20 7.42
N LEU A 30 11.61 -0.05 8.47
CA LEU A 30 10.17 -0.26 8.37
C LEU A 30 9.52 0.65 7.33
N PHE A 31 9.92 1.93 7.27
CA PHE A 31 9.38 2.87 6.29
C PHE A 31 9.68 2.44 4.85
N ILE A 32 10.90 1.98 4.56
CA ILE A 32 11.28 1.51 3.22
C ILE A 32 10.55 0.20 2.88
N LEU A 33 10.58 -0.78 3.80
CA LEU A 33 9.95 -2.09 3.60
C LEU A 33 8.42 -2.01 3.46
N SER A 34 7.79 -1.06 4.15
CA SER A 34 6.35 -0.81 4.04
C SER A 34 5.98 0.12 2.88
N GLY A 35 6.92 0.48 2.00
CA GLY A 35 6.71 1.48 0.95
C GLY A 35 5.49 1.21 0.05
N ILE A 36 5.21 -0.05 -0.30
CA ILE A 36 4.00 -0.41 -1.05
C ILE A 36 2.74 -0.18 -0.22
N PHE A 37 2.71 -0.64 1.04
CA PHE A 37 1.57 -0.42 1.94
C PHE A 37 1.33 1.07 2.19
N PHE A 38 2.40 1.85 2.24
CA PHE A 38 2.35 3.31 2.37
C PHE A 38 1.73 3.95 1.13
N ILE A 39 2.15 3.58 -0.08
CA ILE A 39 1.58 4.09 -1.34
C ILE A 39 0.10 3.70 -1.48
N GLU A 40 -0.25 2.46 -1.14
CA GLU A 40 -1.62 1.97 -1.12
C GLU A 40 -2.51 2.83 -0.20
N SER A 41 -2.06 3.06 1.04
CA SER A 41 -2.76 3.92 2.01
C SER A 41 -2.85 5.38 1.54
N LEU A 42 -1.76 5.91 1.00
CA LEU A 42 -1.69 7.27 0.47
C LEU A 42 -2.64 7.46 -0.71
N SER A 43 -2.80 6.45 -1.57
CA SER A 43 -3.73 6.49 -2.71
C SER A 43 -5.19 6.64 -2.24
N VAL A 44 -5.57 5.98 -1.14
CA VAL A 44 -6.90 6.09 -0.54
C VAL A 44 -7.09 7.46 0.09
N ILE A 45 -6.11 7.95 0.85
CA ILE A 45 -6.16 9.28 1.46
C ILE A 45 -6.31 10.34 0.37
N ALA A 46 -5.51 10.27 -0.69
CA ALA A 46 -5.57 11.20 -1.82
C ALA A 46 -6.91 11.13 -2.54
N GLN A 47 -7.42 9.93 -2.83
CA GLN A 47 -8.72 9.73 -3.48
C GLN A 47 -9.87 10.29 -2.66
N VAL A 48 -9.94 9.98 -1.36
CA VAL A 48 -11.01 10.45 -0.47
C VAL A 48 -10.92 11.96 -0.28
N SER A 49 -9.71 12.50 -0.12
CA SER A 49 -9.48 13.94 0.03
C SER A 49 -9.90 14.69 -1.23
N TYR A 50 -9.52 14.19 -2.41
CA TYR A 50 -9.90 14.79 -3.69
C TYR A 50 -11.40 14.68 -3.95
N TYR A 51 -12.02 13.55 -3.65
CA TYR A 51 -13.47 13.37 -3.79
C TYR A 51 -14.25 14.33 -2.90
N LYS A 52 -13.80 14.52 -1.65
CA LYS A 52 -14.41 15.50 -0.73
C LYS A 52 -14.18 16.94 -1.19
N ALA A 53 -12.98 17.28 -1.63
CA ALA A 53 -12.63 18.64 -2.07
C ALA A 53 -13.35 19.06 -3.35
N THR A 54 -13.63 18.11 -4.25
CA THR A 54 -14.30 18.37 -5.53
C THR A 54 -15.82 18.14 -5.48
N LYS A 55 -16.37 17.84 -4.30
CA LYS A 55 -17.79 17.59 -4.12
C LYS A 55 -18.59 18.88 -4.31
N GLY A 56 -19.34 18.96 -5.41
CA GLY A 56 -20.24 20.08 -5.70
C GLY A 56 -21.58 19.98 -4.97
N ALA A 57 -22.47 20.94 -5.25
CA ALA A 57 -23.83 20.99 -4.71
C ALA A 57 -24.67 19.74 -5.06
N ASP A 58 -24.34 19.08 -6.17
CA ASP A 58 -25.02 17.85 -6.64
C ASP A 58 -24.62 16.59 -5.86
N GLY A 59 -23.73 16.71 -4.87
CA GLY A 59 -23.30 15.60 -4.02
C GLY A 59 -22.30 14.63 -4.67
N VAL A 60 -21.92 14.87 -5.94
CA VAL A 60 -20.97 14.04 -6.69
C VAL A 60 -19.59 14.72 -6.72
N GLY A 61 -18.58 14.03 -6.19
CA GLY A 61 -17.17 14.43 -6.29
C GLY A 61 -16.48 13.81 -7.51
N LYS A 62 -15.39 14.42 -7.95
CA LYS A 62 -14.52 13.83 -8.98
C LYS A 62 -13.61 12.79 -8.33
N ARG A 63 -13.26 11.75 -9.08
CA ARG A 63 -12.30 10.71 -8.66
C ARG A 63 -10.93 11.00 -9.29
N LEU A 64 -9.87 10.88 -8.50
CA LEU A 64 -8.47 11.02 -8.95
C LEU A 64 -7.99 9.75 -9.66
N PHE A 65 -8.23 8.60 -9.03
CA PHE A 65 -7.98 7.27 -9.61
C PHE A 65 -9.30 6.64 -10.06
N LYS A 66 -9.24 5.66 -10.97
CA LYS A 66 -10.42 4.88 -11.36
C LYS A 66 -11.10 4.22 -10.14
N MET A 67 -10.28 3.69 -9.24
CA MET A 67 -10.64 3.17 -7.92
C MET A 67 -9.43 3.30 -7.01
N ALA A 68 -9.66 3.51 -5.72
CA ALA A 68 -8.62 3.38 -4.71
C ALA A 68 -8.94 2.14 -3.86
N PRO A 69 -7.95 1.36 -3.42
CA PRO A 69 -6.50 1.62 -3.52
C PRO A 69 -5.88 1.40 -4.93
N ILE A 70 -4.57 1.63 -5.07
CA ILE A 70 -3.90 1.67 -6.39
C ILE A 70 -3.89 0.31 -7.11
N HIS A 71 -3.86 -0.83 -6.41
CA HIS A 71 -4.01 -2.14 -7.06
C HIS A 71 -5.32 -2.26 -7.87
N HIS A 72 -6.46 -1.79 -7.34
CA HIS A 72 -7.72 -1.77 -8.09
C HIS A 72 -7.71 -0.77 -9.24
N HIS A 73 -6.96 0.33 -9.13
CA HIS A 73 -6.76 1.23 -10.26
C HIS A 73 -6.08 0.54 -11.44
N LEU A 74 -5.09 -0.32 -11.16
CA LEU A 74 -4.36 -1.10 -12.16
C LEU A 74 -5.26 -2.18 -12.79
N GLU A 75 -6.04 -2.89 -11.98
CA GLU A 75 -7.02 -3.88 -12.47
C GLU A 75 -8.04 -3.26 -13.44
N LEU A 76 -8.61 -2.10 -13.07
CA LEU A 76 -9.52 -1.34 -13.94
C LEU A 76 -8.81 -0.68 -15.13
N SER A 77 -7.49 -0.78 -15.20
CA SER A 77 -6.68 -0.37 -16.36
C SER A 77 -6.31 -1.54 -17.26
N GLY A 78 -6.86 -2.73 -17.00
CA GLY A 78 -6.74 -3.92 -17.85
C GLY A 78 -5.70 -4.92 -17.38
N TRP A 79 -5.11 -4.73 -16.20
CA TRP A 79 -4.15 -5.67 -15.63
C TRP A 79 -4.87 -6.82 -14.95
N SER A 80 -4.32 -8.04 -15.03
CA SER A 80 -4.84 -9.16 -14.24
C SER A 80 -4.38 -9.05 -12.78
N GLU A 81 -5.19 -9.57 -11.86
CA GLU A 81 -4.85 -9.64 -10.43
C GLU A 81 -3.47 -10.27 -10.22
N LEU A 82 -3.17 -11.38 -10.92
CA LEU A 82 -1.88 -12.05 -10.86
C LEU A 82 -0.72 -11.17 -11.34
N GLN A 83 -0.92 -10.37 -12.38
CA GLN A 83 0.09 -9.41 -12.85
C GLN A 83 0.36 -8.33 -11.81
N VAL A 84 -0.68 -7.77 -11.21
CA VAL A 84 -0.54 -6.74 -10.17
C VAL A 84 0.20 -7.30 -8.96
N VAL A 85 -0.22 -8.47 -8.47
CA VAL A 85 0.43 -9.16 -7.34
C VAL A 85 1.89 -9.47 -7.64
N ALA A 86 2.21 -9.99 -8.83
CA ALA A 86 3.59 -10.31 -9.22
C ALA A 86 4.48 -9.06 -9.26
N VAL A 87 3.98 -7.95 -9.83
CA VAL A 87 4.74 -6.69 -9.88
C VAL A 87 4.92 -6.10 -8.48
N PHE A 88 3.91 -6.18 -7.62
CA PHE A 88 4.03 -5.70 -6.24
C PHE A 88 5.05 -6.52 -5.45
N TYR A 89 5.09 -7.84 -5.61
CA TYR A 89 6.14 -8.68 -5.04
C TYR A 89 7.53 -8.33 -5.59
N ALA A 90 7.65 -8.10 -6.90
CA ALA A 90 8.92 -7.71 -7.51
C ALA A 90 9.43 -6.36 -6.97
N ILE A 91 8.55 -5.36 -6.88
CA ILE A 91 8.87 -4.05 -6.30
C ILE A 91 9.25 -4.20 -4.82
N ASN A 92 8.52 -5.00 -4.05
CA ASN A 92 8.85 -5.24 -2.65
C ASN A 92 10.21 -5.91 -2.50
N GLY A 93 10.54 -6.88 -3.36
CA GLY A 93 11.86 -7.51 -3.41
C GLY A 93 12.98 -6.51 -3.69
N MET A 94 12.76 -5.57 -4.62
CA MET A 94 13.72 -4.48 -4.87
C MET A 94 13.87 -3.55 -3.67
N LEU A 95 12.79 -3.21 -2.97
CA LEU A 95 12.83 -2.39 -1.75
C LEU A 95 13.58 -3.09 -0.62
N VAL A 96 13.41 -4.41 -0.46
CA VAL A 96 14.17 -5.22 0.49
C VAL A 96 15.67 -5.18 0.17
N LEU A 97 16.04 -5.38 -1.10
CA LEU A 97 17.45 -5.31 -1.53
C LEU A 97 18.06 -3.92 -1.31
N LEU A 98 17.30 -2.87 -1.62
CA LEU A 98 17.71 -1.49 -1.37
C LEU A 98 17.91 -1.23 0.12
N CYS A 99 16.97 -1.69 0.95
CA CYS A 99 17.06 -1.54 2.39
C CYS A 99 18.28 -2.27 2.96
N TRP A 100 18.54 -3.49 2.51
CA TRP A 100 19.72 -4.26 2.90
C TRP A 100 21.01 -3.55 2.49
N ALA A 101 21.07 -3.01 1.26
CA ALA A 101 22.23 -2.27 0.79
C ALA A 101 22.51 -1.00 1.61
N ILE A 102 21.47 -0.25 1.98
CA ILE A 102 21.61 0.97 2.80
C ILE A 102 22.08 0.65 4.23
N ASP A 103 21.56 -0.41 4.84
CA ASP A 103 21.93 -0.82 6.20
C ASP A 103 23.33 -1.46 6.27
N SER A 104 23.85 -1.93 5.13
CA SER A 104 25.19 -2.52 5.01
C SER A 104 26.34 -1.52 4.81
N ILE A 105 26.03 -0.22 4.72
CA ILE A 105 26.99 0.90 4.53
C ILE A 105 27.20 1.60 5.87
#